data_AF-A0A2V7LBF5-F1
#
_entry.id   AF-A0A2V7LBF5-F1
#
_cell.length_a   1.000
_cell.length_b   1.000
_cell.length_c   1.000
_cell.angle_alpha   90.00
_cell.angle_beta   90.00
_cell.angle_gamma   90.00
#
_symmetry.space_group_name_H-M   'P 1'
#
loop_
_entity.id
_entity.type
_entity.pdbx_description
1 polymer ?
#
loop_
_entity_poly.entity_id
_entity_poly.type
_entity_poly.pdbx_seq_one_letter_code
_entity_poly.pdbx_strand_id
1 'polypeptide(L)'
;MRTRSVNEIPEALRRHNEEQQRDPQEVVGNLGRRIRVVVLWRQRDDDPEQWIYLERMLPGEFSYEMVKQRWGGGAYRIRLFGAWDRARRQERYITQVAFWIWEAFPPTPALRARLGQVKSAR
;
A
#
# COMPACT_ATOMS: atom_id res chain seq x y z
N MET A 1 25.81 -0.97 -23.13
CA MET A 1 24.38 -1.11 -22.79
C MET A 1 24.26 -2.05 -21.60
N ARG A 2 23.95 -1.55 -20.40
CA ARG A 2 23.71 -2.40 -19.23
C ARG A 2 22.19 -2.63 -19.12
N THR A 3 21.77 -3.86 -19.38
CA THR A 3 20.44 -4.39 -19.06
C THR A 3 20.18 -4.17 -17.57
N ARG A 4 19.30 -3.22 -17.24
CA ARG A 4 18.76 -3.08 -15.89
C ARG A 4 17.82 -4.27 -15.67
N SER A 5 18.19 -5.16 -14.75
CA SER A 5 17.32 -6.24 -14.28
C SER A 5 16.04 -5.62 -13.71
N VAL A 6 14.91 -6.07 -14.24
CA VAL A 6 13.56 -5.57 -13.92
C VAL A 6 13.01 -6.16 -12.60
N ASN A 7 13.80 -6.96 -11.88
CA ASN A 7 13.31 -7.80 -10.77
C ASN A 7 13.91 -7.49 -9.38
N GLU A 8 14.64 -6.39 -9.22
CA GLU A 8 15.17 -6.04 -7.90
C GLU A 8 14.22 -5.06 -7.23
N ILE A 9 13.41 -5.58 -6.28
CA ILE A 9 12.76 -4.75 -5.26
C ILE A 9 13.83 -3.77 -4.76
N PRO A 10 13.61 -2.44 -4.85
CA PRO A 10 14.62 -1.47 -4.47
C PRO A 10 15.18 -1.82 -3.10
N GLU A 11 16.49 -1.93 -2.97
CA GLU A 11 17.15 -2.45 -1.76
C GLU A 11 16.72 -1.70 -0.49
N ALA A 12 16.39 -0.41 -0.61
CA ALA A 12 15.81 0.40 0.46
C ALA A 12 14.39 -0.03 0.87
N LEU A 13 13.55 -0.46 -0.08
CA LEU A 13 12.23 -1.02 0.18
C LEU A 13 12.34 -2.44 0.77
N ARG A 14 13.31 -3.22 0.28
CA ARG A 14 13.65 -4.53 0.83
C ARG A 14 14.11 -4.41 2.29
N ARG A 15 15.05 -3.52 2.62
CA ARG A 15 15.47 -3.28 4.00
C ARG A 15 14.34 -2.75 4.89
N HIS A 16 13.52 -1.82 4.38
CA HIS A 16 12.36 -1.33 5.13
C HIS A 16 11.31 -2.43 5.39
N ASN A 17 11.12 -3.38 4.46
CA ASN A 17 10.25 -4.54 4.63
C ASN A 17 10.88 -5.60 5.56
N GLU A 18 12.18 -5.86 5.45
CA GLU A 18 12.94 -6.80 6.29
C GLU A 18 13.04 -6.34 7.75
N GLU A 19 13.11 -5.02 7.99
CA GLU A 19 13.14 -4.42 9.33
C GLU A 19 11.77 -4.38 10.01
N GLN A 20 10.68 -4.36 9.24
CA GLN A 20 9.33 -4.20 9.80
C GLN A 20 8.62 -5.51 10.09
N GLN A 21 8.88 -6.62 9.35
CA GLN A 21 8.34 -7.99 9.53
C GLN A 21 7.05 -8.11 10.37
N ARG A 22 6.06 -7.28 10.07
CA ARG A 22 4.79 -7.25 10.77
C ARG A 22 3.78 -7.46 9.70
N ASP A 23 3.01 -8.52 9.83
CA ASP A 23 1.92 -8.81 8.93
C ASP A 23 0.92 -7.62 8.92
N PRO A 24 0.71 -6.91 7.79
CA PRO A 24 -0.27 -5.84 7.70
C PRO A 24 -1.64 -6.14 8.30
N GLN A 25 -2.17 -7.36 8.15
CA GLN A 25 -3.47 -7.70 8.73
C GLN A 25 -3.36 -7.82 10.25
N GLU A 26 -2.27 -8.39 10.76
CA GLU A 26 -1.99 -8.42 12.19
C GLU A 26 -1.81 -7.01 12.76
N VAL A 27 -1.11 -6.10 12.07
CA VAL A 27 -0.98 -4.70 12.50
C VAL A 27 -2.35 -4.02 12.55
N VAL A 28 -3.16 -4.17 11.51
CA VAL A 28 -4.52 -3.62 11.46
C VAL A 28 -5.38 -4.21 12.58
N GLY A 29 -5.29 -5.52 12.81
CA GLY A 29 -6.00 -6.23 13.87
C GLY A 29 -5.59 -5.80 15.27
N ASN A 30 -4.28 -5.72 15.55
CA ASN A 30 -3.71 -5.33 16.83
C ASN A 30 -4.04 -3.88 17.20
N LEU A 31 -4.13 -3.00 16.20
CA LEU A 31 -4.55 -1.62 16.42
C LEU A 31 -6.07 -1.50 16.60
N GLY A 32 -6.84 -2.41 16.03
CA GLY A 32 -8.27 -2.57 16.25
C GLY A 32 -9.02 -1.25 16.17
N ARG A 33 -9.74 -0.89 17.25
CA ARG A 33 -10.56 0.33 17.33
C ARG A 33 -9.78 1.65 17.34
N ARG A 34 -8.44 1.61 17.46
CA ARG A 34 -7.59 2.81 17.48
C ARG A 34 -7.44 3.43 16.09
N ILE A 35 -7.51 2.60 15.04
CA ILE A 35 -7.48 3.05 13.65
C ILE A 35 -8.89 3.21 13.12
N ARG A 36 -9.09 4.23 12.29
CA ARG A 36 -10.38 4.57 11.66
C ARG A 36 -10.35 4.42 10.16
N VAL A 37 -9.18 4.60 9.55
CA VAL A 37 -9.02 4.57 8.09
C VAL A 37 -7.71 3.88 7.73
N VAL A 38 -7.80 2.99 6.75
CA VAL A 38 -6.65 2.40 6.03
C VAL A 38 -6.58 3.07 4.66
N VAL A 39 -5.44 3.63 4.31
CA VAL A 39 -5.19 4.23 3.00
C VAL A 39 -4.20 3.39 2.23
N LEU A 40 -4.66 2.79 1.14
CA LEU A 40 -3.89 1.86 0.34
C LEU A 40 -3.20 2.58 -0.82
N TRP A 41 -1.91 2.30 -0.94
CA TRP A 41 -1.06 2.73 -2.04
C TRP A 41 -0.41 1.51 -2.69
N ARG A 42 -0.14 1.61 -3.99
CA ARG A 42 0.65 0.63 -4.74
C ARG A 42 1.79 1.32 -5.46
N GLN A 43 2.96 0.70 -5.47
CA GLN A 43 4.09 1.18 -6.26
C GLN A 43 3.79 1.02 -7.75
N ARG A 44 4.31 1.93 -8.57
CA ARG A 44 4.23 1.82 -10.03
C ARG A 44 5.19 0.76 -10.54
N ASP A 45 4.72 -0.05 -11.49
CA ASP A 45 5.55 -1.08 -12.13
C ASP A 45 6.62 -0.44 -13.03
N ASP A 46 6.33 0.74 -13.58
CA ASP A 46 7.23 1.49 -14.46
C ASP A 46 8.12 2.50 -13.73
N ASP A 47 7.86 2.78 -12.45
CA ASP A 47 8.60 3.76 -11.66
C ASP A 47 8.58 3.41 -10.16
N PRO A 48 9.63 2.77 -9.62
CA PRO A 48 9.66 2.35 -8.23
C PRO A 48 9.70 3.54 -7.24
N GLU A 49 9.96 4.77 -7.67
CA GLU A 49 9.90 5.93 -6.78
C GLU A 49 8.47 6.45 -6.59
N GLN A 50 7.54 6.04 -7.45
CA GLN A 50 6.17 6.53 -7.45
C GLN A 50 5.19 5.55 -6.80
N TRP A 51 4.41 6.09 -5.87
CA TRP A 51 3.29 5.42 -5.21
C TRP A 51 1.97 6.00 -5.70
N ILE A 52 1.06 5.13 -6.11
CA ILE A 52 -0.28 5.50 -6.55
C ILE A 52 -1.25 5.26 -5.43
N TYR A 53 -2.04 6.29 -5.12
CA TYR A 53 -3.20 6.14 -4.25
C TYR A 53 -4.24 5.24 -4.95
N LEU A 54 -4.60 4.15 -4.29
CA LEU A 54 -5.66 3.27 -4.75
C LEU A 54 -6.98 3.65 -4.11
N GLU A 55 -7.07 3.53 -2.78
CA GLU A 55 -8.33 3.72 -2.08
C GLU A 55 -8.18 3.99 -0.58
N ARG A 56 -9.31 4.33 0.03
CA ARG A 56 -9.52 4.43 1.49
C ARG A 56 -10.58 3.41 1.88
N MET A 57 -10.33 2.68 2.96
CA MET A 57 -11.24 1.66 3.47
C MET A 57 -11.25 1.66 5.00
N LEU A 58 -12.28 1.04 5.57
CA LEU A 58 -12.36 0.76 7.00
C LEU A 58 -11.38 -0.38 7.37
N PRO A 59 -10.87 -0.41 8.61
CA PRO A 59 -9.99 -1.48 9.08
C PRO A 59 -10.55 -2.89 8.86
N GLY A 60 -11.86 -3.08 9.02
CA GLY A 60 -12.51 -4.38 8.85
C GLY A 60 -12.65 -4.83 7.39
N GLU A 61 -12.45 -3.92 6.42
CA GLU A 61 -12.49 -4.25 4.98
C GLU A 61 -11.11 -4.66 4.46
N PHE A 62 -10.05 -4.37 5.23
CA PHE A 62 -8.68 -4.66 4.82
C PHE A 62 -8.34 -6.15 4.98
N SER A 63 -7.97 -6.79 3.87
CA SER A 63 -7.33 -8.10 3.86
C SER A 63 -6.41 -8.25 2.65
N TYR A 64 -5.40 -9.12 2.73
CA TYR A 64 -4.57 -9.40 1.55
C TYR A 64 -5.39 -9.97 0.41
N GLU A 65 -6.34 -10.86 0.70
CA GLU A 65 -7.20 -11.45 -0.32
C GLU A 65 -8.02 -10.38 -1.05
N MET A 66 -8.57 -9.41 -0.32
CA MET A 66 -9.28 -8.28 -0.93
C MET A 66 -8.34 -7.45 -1.81
N VAL A 67 -7.15 -7.08 -1.30
CA VAL A 67 -6.19 -6.27 -2.07
C VAL A 67 -5.73 -7.02 -3.33
N LYS A 68 -5.42 -8.31 -3.20
CA LYS A 68 -5.02 -9.19 -4.30
C LYS A 68 -6.11 -9.30 -5.36
N GLN A 69 -7.33 -9.62 -4.96
CA GLN A 69 -8.45 -9.78 -5.90
C GLN A 69 -8.80 -8.48 -6.61
N ARG A 70 -8.66 -7.34 -5.93
CA ARG A 70 -9.06 -6.04 -6.47
C ARG A 70 -7.96 -5.35 -7.27
N TRP A 71 -6.69 -5.54 -6.93
CA TRP A 71 -5.58 -4.77 -7.50
C TRP A 71 -4.45 -5.64 -8.10
N GLY A 72 -4.37 -6.92 -7.76
CA GLY A 72 -3.34 -7.85 -8.26
C GLY A 72 -2.07 -7.86 -7.40
N GLY A 73 -0.96 -8.31 -7.98
CA GLY A 73 0.35 -8.38 -7.34
C GLY A 73 1.10 -7.05 -7.33
N GLY A 74 2.22 -7.03 -6.59
CA GLY A 74 3.18 -5.92 -6.52
C GLY A 74 3.45 -5.42 -5.10
N ALA A 75 4.19 -4.31 -5.01
CA ALA A 75 4.48 -3.62 -3.76
C ALA A 75 3.32 -2.71 -3.35
N TYR A 76 2.90 -2.87 -2.11
CA TYR A 76 1.84 -2.10 -1.48
C TYR A 76 2.33 -1.41 -0.22
N ARG A 77 1.61 -0.35 0.14
CA ARG A 77 1.82 0.37 1.38
C ARG A 77 0.49 0.86 1.91
N ILE A 78 0.26 0.63 3.18
CA ILE A 78 -0.88 1.20 3.90
C ILE A 78 -0.42 2.29 4.85
N ARG A 79 -1.19 3.36 4.89
CA ARG A 79 -1.17 4.32 6.00
C ARG A 79 -2.41 4.12 6.86
N LEU A 80 -2.18 4.01 8.15
CA LEU A 80 -3.20 3.80 9.17
C LEU A 80 -3.40 5.09 9.92
N PHE A 81 -4.62 5.60 9.90
CA PHE A 81 -4.99 6.84 10.58
C PHE A 81 -5.95 6.56 11.72
N GLY A 82 -5.68 7.18 12.87
CA GLY A 82 -6.49 7.11 14.07
C GLY A 82 -7.72 8.01 14.03
N ALA A 83 -8.20 8.39 15.21
CA ALA A 83 -9.18 9.46 15.31
C ALA A 83 -8.48 10.82 15.22
N TRP A 84 -9.12 11.76 14.54
CA TRP A 84 -8.69 13.15 14.49
C TRP A 84 -8.76 13.78 15.88
N ASP A 85 -7.63 14.26 16.38
CA ASP A 85 -7.55 15.06 17.60
C ASP A 85 -7.77 16.54 17.24
N ARG A 86 -8.95 17.08 17.58
CA ARG A 86 -9.29 18.48 17.30
C ARG A 86 -8.39 19.46 18.06
N ALA A 87 -8.00 19.13 19.30
CA ALA A 87 -7.20 20.03 20.12
C ALA A 87 -5.77 20.14 19.59
N ARG A 88 -5.22 19.04 19.10
CA ARG A 88 -3.86 18.99 18.52
C ARG A 88 -3.82 19.22 17.01
N ARG A 89 -4.98 19.32 16.35
CA ARG A 89 -5.14 19.43 14.89
C ARG A 89 -4.35 18.38 14.11
N GLN A 90 -4.33 17.15 14.62
CA GLN A 90 -3.63 16.03 14.01
C GLN A 90 -4.31 14.71 14.32
N GLU A 91 -3.95 13.66 13.58
CA GLU A 91 -4.39 12.31 13.88
C GLU A 91 -3.75 11.80 15.17
N ARG A 92 -4.55 11.20 16.06
CA ARG A 92 -4.03 10.61 17.32
C ARG A 92 -3.04 9.49 17.09
N TYR A 93 -3.14 8.85 15.93
CA TYR A 93 -2.32 7.73 15.55
C TYR A 93 -2.05 7.78 14.05
N ILE A 94 -0.78 7.71 13.66
CA ILE A 94 -0.36 7.55 12.27
C ILE A 94 0.71 6.45 12.26
N THR A 95 0.48 5.42 11.46
CA THR A 95 1.48 4.37 11.20
C THR A 95 1.44 3.97 9.75
N GLN A 96 2.56 3.45 9.26
CA GLN A 96 2.71 3.02 7.89
C GLN A 96 3.30 1.62 7.86
N VAL A 97 2.78 0.77 7.00
CA VAL A 97 3.26 -0.60 6.78
C VAL A 97 3.37 -0.82 5.28
N ALA A 98 4.50 -1.34 4.83
CA ALA A 98 4.69 -1.79 3.46
C ALA A 98 4.62 -3.32 3.40
N PHE A 99 4.13 -3.85 2.29
CA PHE A 99 3.99 -5.28 2.07
C PHE A 99 4.01 -5.64 0.58
N TRP A 100 4.17 -6.92 0.30
CA TRP A 100 4.29 -7.44 -1.06
C TRP A 100 3.27 -8.53 -1.32
N ILE A 101 2.60 -8.46 -2.47
CA ILE A 101 1.78 -9.55 -3.01
C ILE A 101 2.48 -10.09 -4.24
N TRP A 102 2.58 -11.41 -4.36
CA TRP A 102 3.29 -12.06 -5.45
C TRP A 102 2.85 -11.56 -6.84
N GLU A 103 3.80 -11.23 -7.72
CA GLU A 103 3.53 -10.59 -9.02
C GLU A 103 2.84 -11.49 -10.05
N ALA A 104 2.81 -12.81 -9.83
CA ALA A 104 2.07 -13.72 -10.69
C ALA A 104 0.56 -13.42 -10.71
N PHE A 105 0.05 -12.63 -9.76
CA PHE A 105 -1.30 -12.07 -9.83
C PHE A 105 -1.30 -10.85 -10.76
N PRO A 106 -1.89 -10.95 -11.97
CA PRO A 106 -1.82 -9.86 -12.94
C PRO A 106 -2.59 -8.62 -12.46
N PRO A 107 -2.23 -7.42 -12.94
CA PRO A 107 -3.00 -6.20 -12.72
C PRO A 107 -4.47 -6.40 -13.08
N THR A 108 -5.38 -5.96 -12.20
CA THR A 108 -6.81 -6.04 -12.47
C THR A 108 -7.28 -4.92 -13.41
N PRO A 109 -8.48 -5.02 -14.00
CA PRO A 109 -9.08 -3.90 -14.73
C PRO A 109 -9.20 -2.63 -13.89
N ALA A 110 -9.53 -2.75 -12.60
CA ALA A 110 -9.61 -1.63 -11.68
C ALA A 110 -8.27 -0.91 -11.51
N LEU A 111 -7.17 -1.67 -11.37
CA LEU A 111 -5.83 -1.09 -11.33
C LEU A 111 -5.49 -0.37 -12.63
N ARG A 112 -5.74 -1.00 -13.79
CA ARG A 112 -5.49 -0.37 -15.11
C ARG A 112 -6.26 0.94 -15.29
N ALA A 113 -7.53 0.98 -14.90
CA ALA A 113 -8.33 2.19 -14.94
C ALA A 113 -7.74 3.29 -14.04
N ARG A 114 -7.30 2.93 -12.83
CA ARG A 114 -6.65 3.86 -11.90
C ARG A 114 -5.34 4.42 -12.47
N LEU A 115 -4.52 3.56 -13.07
CA LEU A 115 -3.27 3.96 -13.74
C LEU A 115 -3.52 4.91 -14.91
N GLY A 116 -4.57 4.65 -15.71
CA GLY A 116 -4.98 5.54 -16.80
C GLY A 116 -5.33 6.95 -16.30
N GLN A 117 -6.12 7.05 -15.23
CA GLN A 117 -6.48 8.35 -14.62
C GLN A 117 -5.27 9.14 -14.13
N VAL A 118 -4.28 8.46 -13.51
CA VAL A 118 -3.06 9.12 -13.03
C VAL A 118 -2.21 9.64 -14.19
N LYS A 119 -2.16 8.92 -15.32
CA LYS A 119 -1.44 9.37 -16.52
C LYS A 119 -2.11 10.59 -17.18
N SER A 120 -3.44 10.68 -17.15
CA SER A 120 -4.18 11.82 -17.73
C SER A 120 -4.18 13.08 -16.86
N ALA A 121 -3.85 12.97 -15.57
CA ALA A 121 -3.83 14.11 -14.64
C ALA A 121 -2.47 14.84 -14.58
N ARG A 122 -1.51 14.46 -15.44
CA ARG A 122 -0.14 14.99 -15.48
C ARG A 122 0.08 15.72 -16.80
#